data_AF-A0A2J6H229-F1
#
_entry.id   AF-A0A2J6H229-F1
#
_cell.length_a   1.000
_cell.length_b   1.000
_cell.length_c   1.000
_cell.angle_alpha   90.00
_cell.angle_beta   90.00
_cell.angle_gamma   90.00
#
_symmetry.space_group_name_H-M   'P 1'
#
loop_
_entity.id
_entity.type
_entity.pdbx_description
1 polymer ?
#
loop_
_entity_poly.entity_id
_entity_poly.type
_entity_poly.pdbx_seq_one_letter_code
_entity_poly.pdbx_strand_id
1 'polypeptide(L)' 'NTKQLFSISQDNCKDSYHIEDEKDLDFSWFKGKQFCGISAGASTPDWIIQNVVDAIEKNQ' A
#
# COMPACT_ATOMS: atom_id res chain seq x y z
N ASN A 1 -14.06 -0.47 -9.11
CA ASN A 1 -12.83 -1.03 -9.71
C ASN A 1 -11.75 -1.37 -8.68
N THR A 2 -11.52 -0.57 -7.63
CA THR A 2 -10.46 -0.80 -6.62
C THR A 2 -10.55 -2.18 -5.93
N LYS A 3 -11.76 -2.67 -5.61
CA LYS A 3 -11.97 -4.01 -5.02
C LYS A 3 -11.56 -5.17 -5.94
N GLN A 4 -11.69 -5.01 -7.26
CA GLN A 4 -11.26 -6.04 -8.23
C GLN A 4 -9.73 -6.12 -8.30
N LEU A 5 -9.06 -4.97 -8.31
CA LEU A 5 -7.59 -4.92 -8.29
C LEU A 5 -7.02 -5.55 -7.01
N PHE A 6 -7.61 -5.21 -5.87
CA PHE A 6 -7.24 -5.79 -4.58
C PHE A 6 -7.42 -7.32 -4.53
N SER A 7 -8.55 -7.83 -5.05
CA SER A 7 -8.80 -9.28 -5.10
C SER A 7 -7.72 -10.01 -5.91
N ILE A 8 -7.35 -9.48 -7.08
CA ILE A 8 -6.33 -10.09 -7.95
C ILE A 8 -4.95 -10.05 -7.28
N SER A 9 -4.59 -8.93 -6.65
CA SER A 9 -3.33 -8.81 -5.92
C SER A 9 -3.27 -9.77 -4.73
N GLN A 10 -4.36 -9.91 -3.97
CA GLN A 10 -4.41 -10.84 -2.83
C GLN A 10 -4.33 -12.31 -3.26
N ASP A 11 -4.91 -12.65 -4.41
CA ASP A 11 -4.81 -14.01 -4.97
C ASP A 11 -3.37 -14.38 -5.38
N ASN A 12 -2.57 -13.40 -5.81
CA ASN A 12 -1.18 -13.62 -6.24
C ASN A 12 -0.15 -13.34 -5.14
N CYS A 13 -0.49 -12.51 -4.16
CA CYS A 13 0.34 -12.12 -3.04
C CYS A 13 -0.52 -11.94 -1.80
N LYS A 14 -0.43 -12.88 -0.86
CA LYS A 14 -1.19 -12.85 0.40
C LYS A 14 -0.93 -11.61 1.24
N ASP A 15 0.24 -11.00 1.05
CA ASP A 15 0.65 -9.78 1.73
C ASP A 15 0.28 -8.52 0.93
N SER A 16 -0.90 -8.55 0.29
CA SER A 16 -1.51 -7.38 -0.34
C SER A 16 -2.51 -6.76 0.63
N TYR A 17 -2.36 -5.46 0.89
CA TYR A 17 -3.21 -4.71 1.81
C TYR A 17 -3.87 -3.56 1.08
N HIS A 18 -5.13 -3.30 1.41
CA HIS A 18 -5.87 -2.15 0.90
C HIS A 18 -5.90 -1.09 2.01
N ILE A 19 -5.35 0.08 1.71
CA ILE A 19 -5.30 1.25 2.58
C ILE A 19 -5.95 2.43 1.86
N GLU A 20 -6.59 3.34 2.59
CA GLU A 20 -7.13 4.58 2.01
C GLU A 20 -6.19 5.77 2.22
N ASP A 21 -5.44 5.78 3.33
CA ASP A 21 -4.45 6.81 3.67
C ASP A 21 -3.24 6.24 4.41
N GLU A 22 -2.28 7.11 4.77
CA GLU A 22 -1.06 6.72 5.48
C GLU A 22 -1.29 6.20 6.91
N LYS A 23 -2.49 6.40 7.49
CA LYS A 23 -2.82 6.00 8.85
C LYS A 23 -3.29 4.55 8.92
N ASP A 24 -3.77 4.01 7.81
CA ASP A 24 -4.12 2.60 7.67
C ASP A 24 -2.89 1.70 7.50
N LEU A 25 -1.69 2.27 7.36
CA LEU A 25 -0.44 1.51 7.28
C LEU A 25 -0.10 0.83 8.60
N ASP A 26 0.06 -0.49 8.57
CA ASP A 26 0.67 -1.24 9.67
C ASP A 26 2.13 -1.58 9.32
N PHE A 27 3.06 -0.97 10.05
CA PHE A 27 4.50 -1.14 9.83
C PHE A 27 4.99 -2.58 10.04
N SER A 28 4.21 -3.42 10.75
CA SER A 28 4.52 -4.84 10.88
C SER A 28 4.52 -5.58 9.54
N TRP A 29 3.79 -5.08 8.52
CA TRP A 29 3.74 -5.66 7.18
C TRP A 29 5.08 -5.63 6.44
N PHE A 30 5.96 -4.69 6.80
CA PHE A 30 7.27 -4.48 6.16
C PHE A 30 8.40 -5.22 6.90
N LYS A 31 8.14 -5.78 8.09
CA LYS A 31 9.16 -6.43 8.90
C LYS A 31 9.75 -7.64 8.17
N GLY A 32 11.07 -7.59 7.92
CA GLY A 32 11.79 -8.66 7.23
C GLY A 32 11.62 -8.68 5.71
N LYS A 33 10.97 -7.67 5.12
CA LYS A 33 10.85 -7.50 3.67
C LYS A 33 11.86 -6.46 3.18
N GLN A 34 12.46 -6.74 2.02
CA GLN A 34 13.42 -5.82 1.40
C GLN A 34 12.78 -4.89 0.36
N PHE A 35 11.61 -5.27 -0.18
CA PHE A 35 10.92 -4.53 -1.22
C PHE A 35 9.43 -4.44 -0.88
N CYS A 36 8.85 -3.26 -1.11
CA CYS A 36 7.41 -3.04 -1.09
C CYS A 36 6.99 -2.35 -2.38
N GLY A 37 5.81 -2.69 -2.89
CA GLY A 37 5.22 -2.06 -4.06
C GLY A 37 3.96 -1.31 -3.65
N ILE A 38 3.80 -0.09 -4.17
CA ILE A 38 2.62 0.74 -3.92
C ILE A 38 1.91 0.93 -5.26
N SER A 39 0.60 0.70 -5.27
CA SER A 39 -0.26 0.94 -6.41
C SER A 39 -1.51 1.64 -5.94
N ALA A 40 -1.99 2.60 -6.73
CA ALA A 40 -3.17 3.39 -6.41
C ALA A 40 -4.21 3.28 -7.52
N GLY A 41 -5.49 3.46 -7.16
CA GLY A 41 -6.56 3.55 -8.14
C GLY A 41 -6.52 4.88 -8.89
N ALA A 42 -7.10 4.93 -10.09
CA ALA A 42 -7.15 6.15 -10.92
C ALA A 42 -7.84 7.36 -10.24
N SER A 43 -8.59 7.13 -9.17
CA SER A 43 -9.29 8.14 -8.39
C SER A 43 -8.52 8.62 -7.15
N THR A 44 -7.34 8.07 -6.88
CA THR A 44 -6.52 8.44 -5.72
C THR A 44 -5.53 9.53 -6.17
N PRO A 45 -5.60 10.75 -5.62
CA PRO A 45 -4.70 11.82 -6.00
C PRO A 45 -3.26 11.57 -5.52
N ASP A 46 -2.29 12.10 -6.27
CA ASP A 46 -0.85 11.86 -6.06
C ASP A 46 -0.35 12.21 -4.65
N TRP A 47 -0.92 13.23 -4.01
CA TRP A 47 -0.52 13.64 -2.66
C TRP A 47 -0.82 12.56 -1.60
N ILE A 48 -1.86 11.73 -1.79
CA ILE A 48 -2.11 10.58 -0.90
C ILE A 48 -1.01 9.54 -1.09
N ILE A 49 -0.65 9.27 -2.35
CA ILE A 49 0.42 8.32 -2.67
C ILE A 49 1.73 8.79 -2.06
N GLN A 50 2.04 10.08 -2.18
CA GLN A 50 3.26 10.66 -1.61
C GLN A 50 3.27 10.60 -0.08
N ASN A 51 2.14 10.87 0.59
CA ASN A 51 2.05 10.74 2.05
C ASN A 51 2.34 9.30 2.52
N VAL A 52 1.82 8.30 1.80
CA VAL A 52 2.05 6.88 2.08
C VAL A 52 3.53 6.54 1.88
N VAL A 53 4.15 7.01 0.79
CA VAL A 53 5.60 6.82 0.52
C VAL A 53 6.42 7.44 1.65
N ASP A 54 6.17 8.71 1.99
CA ASP A 54 6.89 9.43 3.04
C ASP A 54 6.74 8.75 4.41
N ALA A 55 5.57 8.20 4.71
CA ALA A 55 5.32 7.47 5.96
C ALA A 55 6.14 6.18 6.03
N ILE A 56 6.27 5.47 4.91
CA ILE A 56 7.08 4.25 4.82
C ILE A 56 8.57 4.60 4.95
N GLU A 57 9.06 5.60 4.21
CA GLU A 57 10.47 6.03 4.26
C GLU A 57 10.88 6.54 5.65
N LYS A 58 9.99 7.24 6.38
CA LYS A 58 10.28 7.72 7.73
C LYS A 58 10.38 6.63 8.79
N ASN A 59 9.75 5.47 8.57
CA ASN A 59 9.65 4.38 9.55
C ASN A 59 10.49 3.15 9.17
N GLN A 60 11.35 3.26 8.15
CA GLN A 60 12.28 2.23 7.71
C GLN A 60 13.63 2.36 8.43
#